data_AF-A0A437S5G2-F1
#
_entry.id   AF-A0A437S5G2-F1
#
_cell.length_a   1.000
_cell.length_b   1.000
_cell.length_c   1.000
_cell.angle_alpha   90.00
_cell.angle_beta   90.00
_cell.angle_gamma   90.00
#
_symmetry.space_group_name_H-M   'P 1'
#
loop_
_entity.id
_entity.type
_entity.pdbx_description
1 polymer ?
#
loop_
_entity_poly.entity_id
_entity_poly.type
_entity_poly.pdbx_seq_one_letter_code
_entity_poly.pdbx_strand_id
1 'polypeptide(L)'
;MKKNLNLIFILLFFIIPKNVQAQEEIKIWINGEYVQSEVAPFIEENITLAPIKAVAEQLNYEISWNENARKVTIQNENNYLELTIGKTIAEGRSIDNEVLSFSLEVPPKIIDNHTFVPLRFVVEQLGSDISWDGENRTVIIGEGYNLNDSN
;
A
#
# COMPACT_ATOMS: atom_id res chain seq x y z
N MET A 1 -10.62 -21.03 71.62
CA MET A 1 -10.72 -21.51 70.21
C MET A 1 -10.68 -20.29 69.28
N LYS A 2 -10.10 -20.46 68.10
CA LYS A 2 -9.40 -19.43 67.31
C LYS A 2 -10.35 -18.43 66.61
N LYS A 3 -9.91 -17.17 66.51
CA LYS A 3 -10.55 -16.07 65.76
C LYS A 3 -10.27 -16.28 64.27
N ASN A 4 -11.29 -16.24 63.42
CA ASN A 4 -11.12 -16.31 61.97
C ASN A 4 -11.50 -14.96 61.37
N LEU A 5 -10.47 -14.18 61.05
CA LEU A 5 -10.53 -12.91 60.32
C LEU A 5 -10.48 -13.25 58.82
N ASN A 6 -11.62 -13.21 58.13
CA ASN A 6 -11.65 -13.38 56.67
C ASN A 6 -11.29 -12.07 55.99
N LEU A 7 -10.06 -11.99 55.49
CA LEU A 7 -9.53 -10.92 54.67
C LEU A 7 -10.17 -11.02 53.27
N ILE A 8 -11.15 -10.17 52.97
CA ILE A 8 -11.68 -10.01 51.61
C ILE A 8 -10.61 -9.26 50.81
N PHE A 9 -9.90 -9.98 49.93
CA PHE A 9 -8.96 -9.41 48.98
C PHE A 9 -9.79 -8.81 47.83
N ILE A 10 -10.01 -7.49 47.88
CA ILE A 10 -10.59 -6.71 46.79
C ILE A 10 -9.66 -6.84 45.58
N LEU A 11 -10.04 -7.68 44.61
CA LEU A 11 -9.40 -7.74 43.31
C LEU A 11 -9.90 -6.54 42.49
N LEU A 12 -9.29 -5.37 42.74
CA LEU A 12 -9.48 -4.17 41.93
C LEU A 12 -8.82 -4.45 40.56
N PHE A 13 -9.58 -5.01 39.62
CA PHE A 13 -9.18 -5.03 38.21
C PHE A 13 -9.14 -3.57 37.74
N PHE A 14 -7.96 -2.96 37.78
CA PHE A 14 -7.70 -1.71 37.10
C PHE A 14 -7.91 -1.97 35.61
N ILE A 15 -9.11 -1.69 35.10
CA ILE A 15 -9.36 -1.56 33.68
C ILE A 15 -8.64 -0.28 33.27
N ILE A 16 -7.34 -0.40 33.00
CA ILE A 16 -6.61 0.70 32.37
C ILE A 16 -7.27 0.84 30.99
N PRO A 17 -7.90 1.98 30.67
CA PRO A 17 -8.38 2.20 29.33
C PRO A 17 -7.16 2.10 28.42
N LYS A 18 -7.11 1.06 27.58
CA LYS A 18 -6.19 1.07 26.46
C LYS A 18 -6.69 2.19 25.56
N ASN A 19 -6.02 3.34 25.61
CA ASN A 19 -6.16 4.34 24.56
C ASN A 19 -5.67 3.68 23.28
N VAL A 20 -6.57 3.02 22.57
CA VAL A 20 -6.32 2.51 21.22
C VAL A 20 -6.39 3.74 20.33
N GLN A 21 -5.25 4.40 20.16
CA GLN A 21 -5.11 5.42 19.13
C GLN A 21 -5.13 4.68 17.79
N ALA A 22 -6.15 4.95 16.98
CA ALA A 22 -6.22 4.42 15.63
C ALA A 22 -4.97 4.88 14.87
N GLN A 23 -4.30 3.94 14.21
CA GLN A 23 -3.16 4.28 13.38
C GLN A 23 -3.66 5.13 12.21
N GLU A 24 -2.98 6.24 11.95
CA GLU A 24 -3.35 7.12 10.83
C GLU A 24 -3.29 6.38 9.49
N GLU A 25 -4.20 6.76 8.60
CA GLU A 25 -4.26 6.19 7.25
C GLU A 25 -3.00 6.54 6.46
N ILE A 26 -2.67 5.70 5.48
CA ILE A 26 -1.52 5.94 4.60
C ILE A 26 -1.94 6.93 3.51
N LYS A 27 -1.14 7.97 3.33
CA LYS A 27 -1.35 9.00 2.31
C LYS A 27 -0.50 8.72 1.07
N ILE A 28 -0.97 9.16 -0.10
CA ILE A 28 -0.19 9.14 -1.34
C ILE A 28 -0.04 10.59 -1.82
N TRP A 29 1.20 10.97 -2.11
CA TRP A 29 1.57 12.28 -2.65
C TRP A 29 2.30 12.08 -3.97
N ILE A 30 1.83 12.72 -5.04
CA ILE A 30 2.39 12.57 -6.38
C ILE A 30 2.63 13.96 -6.97
N ASN A 31 3.86 14.26 -7.36
CA ASN A 31 4.23 15.49 -8.07
C ASN A 31 3.71 16.80 -7.43
N GLY A 32 3.75 16.89 -6.10
CA GLY A 32 3.26 18.07 -5.38
C GLY A 32 1.79 18.04 -4.97
N GLU A 33 1.07 16.97 -5.28
CA GLU A 33 -0.37 16.88 -5.01
C GLU A 33 -0.73 15.67 -4.13
N TYR A 34 -1.66 15.89 -3.21
CA TYR A 34 -2.29 14.81 -2.45
C TYR A 34 -3.26 14.02 -3.35
N VAL A 35 -3.07 12.71 -3.39
CA VAL A 35 -3.93 11.82 -4.17
C VAL A 35 -5.06 11.32 -3.30
N GLN A 36 -6.26 11.82 -3.59
CA GLN A 36 -7.47 11.30 -2.97
C GLN A 36 -7.78 9.91 -3.54
N SER A 37 -7.85 8.92 -2.66
CA SER A 37 -8.24 7.55 -3.02
C SER A 37 -9.56 7.19 -2.36
N GLU A 38 -10.39 6.40 -3.06
CA GLU A 38 -11.65 5.88 -2.50
C GLU A 38 -11.39 4.85 -1.39
N VAL A 39 -10.26 4.15 -1.45
CA VAL A 39 -9.84 3.18 -0.44
C VAL A 39 -8.40 3.44 -0.05
N ALA A 40 -8.14 3.51 1.26
CA ALA A 40 -6.83 3.81 1.77
C ALA A 40 -5.82 2.69 1.42
N PRO A 41 -4.57 3.04 1.05
CA PRO A 41 -3.46 2.11 1.03
C PRO A 41 -3.23 1.49 2.42
N PHE A 42 -2.61 0.32 2.44
CA PHE A 42 -2.25 -0.36 3.67
C PHE A 42 -0.90 -1.05 3.55
N ILE A 43 -0.29 -1.38 4.69
CA ILE A 43 0.97 -2.13 4.73
C ILE A 43 0.67 -3.59 5.04
N GLU A 44 1.24 -4.47 4.23
CA GLU A 44 1.28 -5.91 4.46
C GLU A 44 2.72 -6.38 4.31
N GLU A 45 3.24 -7.12 5.30
CA GLU A 45 4.62 -7.63 5.28
C GLU A 45 5.68 -6.53 4.99
N ASN A 46 5.47 -5.32 5.54
CA ASN A 46 6.29 -4.12 5.29
C ASN A 46 6.23 -3.54 3.86
N ILE A 47 5.33 -4.04 3.02
CA ILE A 47 5.08 -3.52 1.67
C ILE A 47 3.78 -2.71 1.67
N THR A 48 3.84 -1.48 1.17
CA THR A 48 2.64 -0.67 0.95
C THR A 48 1.90 -1.17 -0.30
N LEU A 49 0.69 -1.67 -0.09
CA LEU A 49 -0.28 -1.99 -1.11
C LEU A 49 -1.21 -0.79 -1.32
N ALA A 50 -1.36 -0.35 -2.56
CA ALA A 50 -2.20 0.79 -2.92
C ALA A 50 -3.12 0.46 -4.10
N PRO A 51 -4.30 1.10 -4.18
CA PRO A 51 -5.20 0.93 -5.32
C PRO A 51 -4.57 1.55 -6.57
N ILE A 52 -4.29 0.72 -7.58
CA ILE A 52 -3.52 1.13 -8.75
C ILE A 52 -4.19 2.24 -9.57
N LYS A 53 -5.53 2.29 -9.57
CA LYS A 53 -6.30 3.28 -10.33
C LYS A 53 -5.96 4.73 -9.91
N ALA A 54 -5.94 5.00 -8.60
CA ALA A 54 -5.66 6.34 -8.08
C ALA A 54 -4.25 6.84 -8.44
N VAL A 55 -3.29 5.92 -8.51
CA VAL A 55 -1.90 6.24 -8.85
C VAL A 55 -1.71 6.43 -10.34
N ALA A 56 -2.31 5.56 -11.16
CA ALA A 56 -2.18 5.60 -12.60
C ALA A 56 -2.76 6.87 -13.21
N GLU A 57 -3.89 7.36 -12.70
CA GLU A 57 -4.52 8.60 -13.15
C GLU A 57 -3.58 9.82 -13.01
N GLN A 58 -2.78 9.85 -11.93
CA GLN A 58 -1.86 10.96 -11.63
C GLN A 58 -0.53 10.86 -12.37
N LEU A 59 -0.08 9.63 -12.67
CA LEU A 59 1.20 9.37 -13.34
C LEU A 59 1.05 9.14 -14.86
N ASN A 60 -0.15 9.32 -15.41
CA ASN A 60 -0.49 9.03 -16.80
C ASN A 60 -0.14 7.59 -17.22
N TYR A 61 -0.36 6.63 -16.32
CA TYR A 61 -0.24 5.22 -16.66
C TYR A 61 -1.55 4.72 -17.27
N GLU A 62 -1.43 3.91 -18.32
CA GLU A 62 -2.56 3.20 -18.88
C GLU A 62 -2.77 1.90 -18.12
N ILE A 63 -4.03 1.63 -17.73
CA ILE A 63 -4.42 0.37 -17.08
C ILE A 63 -5.36 -0.41 -17.99
N SER A 64 -5.11 -1.71 -18.11
CA SER A 64 -6.07 -2.67 -18.67
C SER A 64 -6.29 -3.82 -17.70
N TRP A 65 -7.54 -4.27 -17.60
CA TRP A 65 -7.93 -5.41 -16.77
C TRP A 65 -8.37 -6.58 -17.65
N ASN A 66 -7.79 -7.75 -17.41
CA ASN A 66 -8.22 -9.01 -18.01
C ASN A 66 -8.89 -9.88 -16.94
N GLU A 67 -10.22 -9.96 -17.01
CA GLU A 67 -11.04 -10.74 -16.06
C GLU A 67 -10.70 -12.23 -16.07
N ASN A 68 -10.57 -12.83 -17.26
CA ASN A 68 -10.34 -14.27 -17.40
C ASN A 68 -8.97 -14.68 -16.84
N ALA A 69 -7.95 -13.87 -17.08
CA ALA A 69 -6.61 -14.10 -16.57
C ALA A 69 -6.42 -13.59 -15.13
N ARG A 70 -7.39 -12.85 -14.58
CA ARG A 70 -7.26 -12.07 -13.35
C ARG A 70 -5.96 -11.27 -13.30
N LYS A 71 -5.72 -10.52 -14.37
CA LYS A 71 -4.45 -9.84 -14.62
C LYS A 71 -4.68 -8.35 -14.85
N VAL A 72 -3.90 -7.53 -14.18
CA VAL A 72 -3.79 -6.10 -14.45
C VAL A 72 -2.55 -5.85 -15.30
N THR A 73 -2.73 -5.12 -16.39
CA THR A 73 -1.65 -4.60 -17.22
C THR A 73 -1.54 -3.11 -16.95
N ILE A 74 -0.33 -2.63 -16.71
CA ILE A 74 -0.01 -1.23 -16.41
C ILE A 74 1.14 -0.84 -17.33
N GLN A 75 1.00 0.27 -18.06
CA GLN A 75 2.03 0.70 -18.99
C GLN A 75 2.12 2.22 -19.07
N ASN A 76 3.28 2.69 -19.52
CA ASN A 76 3.47 4.05 -20.02
C ASN A 76 4.16 3.99 -21.39
N GLU A 77 4.67 5.11 -21.89
CA GLU A 77 5.29 5.17 -23.22
C GLU A 77 6.45 4.18 -23.41
N ASN A 78 7.19 3.86 -22.34
CA ASN A 78 8.44 3.10 -22.42
C ASN A 78 8.39 1.75 -21.70
N ASN A 79 7.53 1.61 -20.70
CA ASN A 79 7.52 0.49 -19.78
C ASN A 79 6.17 -0.22 -19.77
N TYR A 80 6.22 -1.53 -19.59
CA TYR A 80 5.08 -2.43 -19.58
C TYR A 80 5.20 -3.42 -18.43
N LEU A 81 4.12 -3.57 -17.67
CA LEU A 81 4.08 -4.42 -16.50
C LEU A 81 2.73 -5.16 -16.40
N GLU A 82 2.79 -6.45 -16.11
CA GLU A 82 1.65 -7.31 -15.86
C GLU A 82 1.76 -7.92 -14.47
N LEU A 83 0.68 -7.82 -13.70
CA LEU A 83 0.57 -8.48 -12.41
C LEU A 83 -0.70 -9.33 -12.37
N THR A 84 -0.57 -10.58 -11.93
CA THR A 84 -1.69 -11.52 -11.80
C THR A 84 -2.12 -11.62 -10.35
N ILE A 85 -3.43 -11.49 -10.07
CA ILE A 85 -3.96 -11.51 -8.70
C ILE A 85 -3.55 -12.80 -7.97
N GLY A 86 -2.98 -12.65 -6.78
CA GLY A 86 -2.53 -13.76 -5.94
C GLY A 86 -1.23 -14.43 -6.41
N LYS A 87 -0.52 -13.89 -7.40
CA LYS A 87 0.79 -14.39 -7.84
C LYS A 87 1.91 -13.46 -7.41
N THR A 88 3.02 -14.04 -6.97
CA THR A 88 4.24 -13.32 -6.58
C THR A 88 5.22 -13.17 -7.73
N ILE A 89 4.76 -13.33 -8.97
CA ILE A 89 5.54 -13.09 -10.18
C ILE A 89 4.81 -12.02 -10.99
N ALA A 90 5.54 -10.96 -11.32
CA ALA A 90 5.15 -9.97 -12.30
C ALA A 90 5.93 -10.19 -13.60
N GLU A 91 5.32 -9.81 -14.72
CA GLU A 91 5.93 -9.92 -16.04
C GLU A 91 6.07 -8.52 -16.65
N GLY A 92 7.22 -8.22 -17.27
CA GLY A 92 7.42 -7.00 -18.03
C GLY A 92 7.90 -7.28 -19.44
N ARG A 93 8.20 -6.23 -20.21
CA ARG A 93 8.78 -6.36 -21.55
C ARG A 93 10.07 -5.56 -21.67
N SER A 94 11.08 -6.16 -22.30
CA SER A 94 12.29 -5.44 -22.72
C SER A 94 12.01 -4.58 -23.96
N ILE A 95 12.96 -3.71 -24.30
CA ILE A 95 12.93 -2.90 -25.54
C ILE A 95 12.83 -3.78 -26.81
N ASP A 96 13.35 -5.01 -26.75
CA ASP A 96 13.32 -6.00 -27.84
C ASP A 96 12.06 -6.90 -27.79
N ASN A 97 11.08 -6.59 -26.94
CA ASN A 97 9.85 -7.37 -26.69
C ASN A 97 10.06 -8.76 -26.06
N GLU A 98 11.17 -8.98 -25.37
CA GLU A 98 11.34 -10.20 -24.58
C GLU A 98 10.57 -10.09 -23.26
N VAL A 99 9.98 -11.20 -22.81
CA VAL A 99 9.29 -11.27 -21.52
C VAL A 99 10.33 -11.31 -20.40
N LEU A 100 10.19 -10.38 -19.46
CA LEU A 100 10.98 -10.32 -18.23
C LEU A 100 10.12 -10.78 -17.06
N SER A 101 10.70 -11.48 -16.09
CA SER A 101 9.98 -11.93 -14.89
C SER A 101 10.61 -11.37 -13.63
N PHE A 102 9.78 -10.88 -12.72
CA PHE A 102 10.18 -10.24 -11.47
C PHE A 102 9.46 -10.88 -10.29
N SER A 103 10.17 -11.08 -9.18
CA SER A 103 9.56 -11.58 -7.94
C SER A 103 8.94 -10.43 -7.15
N LEU A 104 7.77 -10.70 -6.57
CA LEU A 104 7.09 -9.82 -5.62
C LEU A 104 7.14 -10.46 -4.24
N GLU A 105 7.34 -9.66 -3.21
CA GLU A 105 7.21 -10.11 -1.82
C GLU A 105 5.74 -10.36 -1.46
N VAL A 106 4.86 -9.45 -1.86
CA VAL A 106 3.41 -9.53 -1.65
C VAL A 106 2.69 -9.55 -3.00
N PRO A 107 1.75 -10.49 -3.24
CA PRO A 107 1.03 -10.53 -4.51
C PRO A 107 0.00 -9.39 -4.59
N PRO A 108 -0.37 -8.94 -5.81
CA PRO A 108 -1.49 -8.02 -5.98
C PRO A 108 -2.81 -8.69 -5.56
N LYS A 109 -3.76 -7.88 -5.08
CA LYS A 109 -5.02 -8.33 -4.48
C LYS A 109 -6.20 -7.55 -4.98
N ILE A 110 -7.39 -8.13 -4.87
CA ILE A 110 -8.65 -7.40 -5.01
C ILE A 110 -9.30 -7.34 -3.64
N ILE A 111 -9.55 -6.13 -3.15
CA ILE A 111 -10.25 -5.86 -1.88
C ILE A 111 -11.32 -4.81 -2.20
N ASP A 112 -12.57 -5.08 -1.82
CA ASP A 112 -13.71 -4.19 -2.05
C ASP A 112 -13.78 -3.65 -3.49
N ASN A 113 -13.56 -4.54 -4.48
CA ASN A 113 -13.57 -4.23 -5.91
C ASN A 113 -12.44 -3.30 -6.40
N HIS A 114 -11.38 -3.11 -5.60
CA HIS A 114 -10.19 -2.35 -5.96
C HIS A 114 -8.98 -3.27 -6.11
N THR A 115 -8.20 -3.07 -7.17
CA THR A 115 -6.95 -3.78 -7.39
C THR A 115 -5.82 -3.09 -6.64
N PHE A 116 -5.32 -3.75 -5.61
CA PHE A 116 -4.17 -3.35 -4.82
C PHE A 116 -2.90 -3.99 -5.38
N VAL A 117 -1.85 -3.19 -5.53
CA VAL A 117 -0.54 -3.63 -6.03
C VAL A 117 0.58 -3.17 -5.10
N PRO A 118 1.72 -3.90 -5.05
CA PRO A 118 2.93 -3.43 -4.37
C PRO A 118 3.39 -2.12 -4.99
N LEU A 119 3.08 -1.00 -4.33
CA LEU A 119 3.11 0.30 -4.98
C LEU A 119 4.52 0.68 -5.43
N ARG A 120 5.50 0.51 -4.54
CA ARG A 120 6.91 0.78 -4.83
C ARG A 120 7.41 0.02 -6.06
N PHE A 121 7.16 -1.28 -6.09
CA PHE A 121 7.58 -2.12 -7.21
C PHE A 121 6.99 -1.61 -8.53
N VAL A 122 5.68 -1.35 -8.58
CA VAL A 122 5.01 -0.90 -9.81
C VAL A 122 5.56 0.43 -10.30
N VAL A 123 5.71 1.40 -9.39
CA VAL A 123 6.17 2.76 -9.71
C VAL A 123 7.62 2.76 -10.19
N GLU A 124 8.50 2.01 -9.50
CA GLU A 124 9.91 1.88 -9.89
C GLU A 124 10.06 1.14 -11.24
N GLN A 125 9.30 0.06 -11.48
CA GLN A 125 9.31 -0.66 -12.77
C GLN A 125 8.79 0.20 -13.94
N LEU A 126 7.92 1.16 -13.66
CA LEU A 126 7.42 2.11 -14.66
C LEU A 126 8.32 3.36 -14.78
N GLY A 127 9.41 3.44 -14.01
CA GLY A 127 10.46 4.44 -14.16
C GLY A 127 10.25 5.71 -13.35
N SER A 128 9.45 5.67 -12.29
CA SER A 128 9.25 6.78 -11.37
C SER A 128 9.91 6.51 -10.02
N ASP A 129 10.45 7.56 -9.40
CA ASP A 129 11.06 7.47 -8.07
C ASP A 129 9.99 7.53 -6.98
N ILE A 130 10.20 6.75 -5.92
CA ILE A 130 9.27 6.63 -4.79
C ILE A 130 9.99 6.56 -3.45
N SER A 131 9.50 7.32 -2.47
CA SER A 131 10.01 7.36 -1.11
C SER A 131 8.90 7.25 -0.07
N TRP A 132 9.29 7.06 1.18
CA TRP A 132 8.38 6.89 2.31
C TRP A 132 8.73 7.88 3.41
N ASP A 133 7.76 8.69 3.80
CA ASP A 133 7.79 9.49 5.01
C ASP A 133 7.06 8.73 6.13
N GLY A 134 7.84 8.18 7.05
CA GLY A 134 7.32 7.38 8.16
C GLY A 134 6.69 8.19 9.29
N GLU A 135 7.04 9.48 9.41
CA GLU A 135 6.47 10.36 10.42
C GLU A 135 5.04 10.74 10.04
N ASN A 136 4.84 11.12 8.76
CA ASN A 136 3.54 11.52 8.23
C ASN A 136 2.75 10.38 7.58
N ARG A 137 3.32 9.17 7.54
CA ARG A 137 2.78 7.98 6.86
C ARG A 137 2.38 8.25 5.41
N THR A 138 3.28 8.89 4.67
CA THR A 138 3.05 9.33 3.29
C THR A 138 3.97 8.58 2.33
N VAL A 139 3.38 7.96 1.31
CA VAL A 139 4.12 7.52 0.12
C VAL A 139 4.28 8.71 -0.81
N ILE A 140 5.50 8.98 -1.25
CA ILE A 140 5.85 10.14 -2.07
C ILE A 140 6.38 9.64 -3.41
N ILE A 141 5.78 10.09 -4.51
CA ILE A 141 6.21 9.77 -5.88
C ILE A 141 6.51 11.07 -6.61
N GLY A 142 7.71 11.16 -7.21
CA GLY A 142 8.16 12.38 -7.89
C GLY A 142 8.50 13.52 -6.94
N GLU A 143 8.47 14.74 -7.47
CA GLU A 143 8.93 15.95 -6.76
C GLU A 143 7.79 16.67 -6.00
N GLY A 144 8.13 17.77 -5.33
CA GLY A 144 7.13 18.71 -4.79
C GLY A 144 6.53 18.33 -3.44
N TYR A 145 7.05 17.33 -2.73
CA TYR A 145 6.66 17.06 -1.34
C TYR A 145 7.49 17.88 -0.37
N ASN A 146 6.87 18.80 0.37
CA ASN A 146 7.49 19.42 1.53
C ASN A 146 6.91 18.83 2.82
N LEU A 147 7.76 18.63 3.83
CA LEU A 147 7.33 18.11 5.14
C LEU A 147 6.24 18.98 5.79
N ASN A 148 6.18 20.28 5.46
CA ASN A 148 5.15 21.18 5.95
C ASN A 148 3.77 20.99 5.29
N ASP A 149 3.73 20.37 4.11
CA ASP A 149 2.50 20.12 3.34
C ASP A 149 1.75 18.88 3.86
N SER A 150 2.29 18.22 4.89
CA SER A 150 1.78 16.97 5.46
C SER A 150 0.70 17.12 6.53
N ASN A 151 0.36 18.38 6.89
CA ASN A 151 -0.58 18.76 7.96
C ASN A 151 -1.99 19.05 7.44
#